data_AF-A0AAY4BEG9-F1
#
_entry.id   AF-A0AAY4BEG9-F1
#
_cell.length_a   1.000
_cell.length_b   1.000
_cell.length_c   1.000
_cell.angle_alpha   90.00
_cell.angle_beta   90.00
_cell.angle_gamma   90.00
#
_symmetry.space_group_name_H-M   'P 1'
#
loop_
_entity.id
_entity.type
_entity.pdbx_description
1 polymer ?
#
loop_
_entity_poly.entity_id
_entity_poly.type
_entity_poly.pdbx_seq_one_letter_code
_entity_poly.pdbx_strand_id
1 'polypeptide(L)'
;LIPGNEELDRCVWVQDPHVHRDDFWHTHVDYQICLHTNSMCFWRKRSCVRRRYSEFVWLRHKLQENALLMDLPKLPPGTPFFSSRNSSHVAERMKGLQQFLEAVLQRTLFLSDSRLHLFLQSELSVGRMEACSQGLTRYTIAQAILSSAHNVSHPPYGPETRDDDDDNSSSNSDCDSDCERCVGGGGRRQ
;
A
#
# COMPACT_ATOMS: atom_id res chain seq x y z
N LEU A 1 5.43 38.30 -14.21
CA LEU A 1 6.25 37.16 -13.74
C LEU A 1 5.51 35.89 -14.11
N ILE A 2 5.97 35.16 -15.12
CA ILE A 2 5.53 33.77 -15.33
C ILE A 2 6.15 32.98 -14.16
N PRO A 3 5.39 32.18 -13.39
CA PRO A 3 6.00 31.25 -12.45
C PRO A 3 6.89 30.33 -13.28
N GLY A 4 8.21 30.39 -13.04
CA GLY A 4 9.15 29.55 -13.78
C GLY A 4 8.74 28.10 -13.66
N ASN A 5 8.88 27.33 -14.73
CA ASN A 5 8.55 25.91 -14.76
C ASN A 5 9.16 25.21 -13.54
N GLU A 6 8.34 24.92 -12.52
CA GLU A 6 8.72 23.98 -11.47
C GLU A 6 8.84 22.63 -12.17
N GLU A 7 10.08 22.24 -12.46
CA GLU A 7 10.36 20.94 -13.02
C GLU A 7 9.79 19.89 -12.05
N LEU A 8 8.83 19.11 -12.56
CA LEU A 8 8.06 18.15 -11.76
C LEU A 8 8.95 16.94 -11.48
N ASP A 9 9.86 17.11 -10.52
CA ASP A 9 10.77 16.08 -10.07
C ASP A 9 9.97 14.85 -9.62
N ARG A 10 10.28 13.72 -10.26
CA ARG A 10 9.72 12.38 -10.02
C ARG A 10 10.86 11.38 -10.08
N CYS A 11 11.80 11.53 -9.14
CA CYS A 11 12.85 10.55 -8.94
C CYS A 11 12.26 9.22 -8.46
N VAL A 12 12.58 8.14 -9.15
CA VAL A 12 12.22 6.76 -8.77
C VAL A 12 13.46 5.88 -8.82
N TRP A 13 13.62 5.03 -7.82
CA TRP A 13 14.72 4.07 -7.73
C TRP A 13 14.16 2.68 -7.53
N VAL A 14 14.73 1.69 -8.21
CA VAL A 14 14.43 0.27 -7.96
C VAL A 14 15.72 -0.38 -7.50
N GLN A 15 15.72 -0.86 -6.26
CA GLN A 15 16.92 -1.23 -5.53
C GLN A 15 16.67 -2.44 -4.62
N ASP A 16 17.70 -2.81 -3.85
CA ASP A 16 17.59 -3.74 -2.72
C ASP A 16 16.85 -5.07 -3.04
N PRO A 17 17.33 -5.87 -4.01
CA PRO A 17 16.65 -7.08 -4.42
C PRO A 17 16.70 -8.15 -3.32
N HIS A 18 15.54 -8.61 -2.86
CA HIS A 18 15.46 -9.68 -1.85
C HIS A 18 14.93 -10.97 -2.48
N VAL A 19 15.54 -12.10 -2.08
CA VAL A 19 15.12 -13.45 -2.50
C VAL A 19 14.25 -14.04 -1.40
N HIS A 20 12.94 -14.06 -1.64
CA HIS A 20 11.98 -14.74 -0.78
C HIS A 20 11.96 -16.24 -1.09
N ARG A 21 11.87 -17.05 -0.05
CA ARG A 21 11.74 -18.51 -0.12
C ARG A 21 10.52 -18.89 0.71
N ASP A 22 9.36 -18.84 0.08
CA ASP A 22 8.09 -19.15 0.73
C ASP A 22 8.02 -20.67 1.00
N ASP A 23 8.44 -21.48 0.00
CA ASP A 23 8.57 -22.95 0.06
C ASP A 23 9.69 -23.44 -0.88
N PHE A 24 10.00 -24.74 -0.84
CA PHE A 24 10.95 -25.42 -1.75
C PHE A 24 10.76 -25.13 -3.25
N TRP A 25 9.52 -24.82 -3.67
CA TRP A 25 9.15 -24.53 -5.06
C TRP A 25 8.76 -23.06 -5.29
N HIS A 26 8.58 -22.29 -4.22
CA HIS A 26 8.10 -20.90 -4.25
C HIS A 26 9.22 -19.97 -3.81
N THR A 27 10.25 -19.88 -4.66
CA THR A 27 11.30 -18.86 -4.55
C THR A 27 10.98 -17.72 -5.51
N HIS A 28 10.90 -16.48 -5.00
CA HIS A 28 10.67 -15.30 -5.83
C HIS A 28 11.63 -14.16 -5.47
N VAL A 29 11.72 -13.15 -6.34
CA VAL A 29 12.53 -11.94 -6.10
C VAL A 29 11.61 -10.73 -6.17
N ASP A 30 11.67 -9.92 -5.12
CA ASP A 30 11.08 -8.59 -5.10
C ASP A 30 12.19 -7.52 -5.09
N TYR A 31 11.76 -6.27 -5.29
CA TYR A 31 12.62 -5.10 -5.33
C TYR A 31 11.98 -4.01 -4.50
N GLN A 32 12.80 -3.25 -3.77
CA GLN A 32 12.33 -2.02 -3.15
C GLN A 32 12.20 -0.96 -4.24
N ILE A 33 11.01 -0.40 -4.40
CA ILE A 33 10.76 0.80 -5.18
C ILE A 33 10.70 1.96 -4.21
N CYS A 34 11.55 2.98 -4.38
CA CYS A 34 11.43 4.25 -3.67
C CYS A 34 11.09 5.36 -4.65
N LEU A 35 10.12 6.21 -4.27
CA LEU A 35 9.65 7.36 -5.03
C LEU A 35 9.87 8.63 -4.20
N HIS A 36 10.44 9.66 -4.82
CA HIS A 36 10.47 11.03 -4.32
C HIS A 36 9.88 11.96 -5.37
N THR A 37 8.92 12.80 -4.98
CA THR A 37 8.33 13.76 -5.92
C THR A 37 7.77 15.01 -5.26
N ASN A 38 7.87 16.15 -5.95
CA ASN A 38 7.16 17.38 -5.63
C ASN A 38 5.72 17.40 -6.18
N SER A 39 5.37 16.50 -7.11
CA SER A 39 4.13 16.55 -7.89
C SER A 39 2.85 16.44 -7.06
N MET A 40 1.81 17.18 -7.45
CA MET A 40 0.48 17.13 -6.84
C MET A 40 -0.38 15.95 -7.32
N CYS A 41 0.09 15.18 -8.32
CA CYS A 41 -0.58 13.95 -8.73
C CYS A 41 -0.48 12.84 -7.65
N PHE A 42 0.49 12.95 -6.73
CA PHE A 42 0.78 11.93 -5.72
C PHE A 42 0.34 12.37 -4.33
N TRP A 43 -0.28 11.45 -3.58
CA TRP A 43 -0.76 11.71 -2.23
C TRP A 43 0.38 11.86 -1.22
N ARG A 44 1.47 11.11 -1.42
CA ARG A 44 2.70 11.20 -0.61
C ARG A 44 3.85 11.71 -1.47
N LYS A 45 4.63 12.65 -0.93
CA LYS A 45 5.88 13.14 -1.55
C LYS A 45 7.02 12.11 -1.48
N ARG A 46 6.94 11.17 -0.55
CA ARG A 46 7.87 10.03 -0.39
C ARG A 46 7.11 8.74 -0.08
N SER A 47 7.46 7.67 -0.79
CA SER A 47 7.07 6.29 -0.48
C SER A 47 8.21 5.35 -0.82
N CYS A 48 8.34 4.27 -0.05
CA CYS A 48 9.09 3.09 -0.45
C CYS A 48 8.19 1.88 -0.23
N VAL A 49 8.14 0.97 -1.20
CA VAL A 49 7.29 -0.23 -1.21
C VAL A 49 8.06 -1.41 -1.81
N ARG A 50 7.67 -2.65 -1.53
CA ARG A 50 8.30 -3.83 -2.15
C ARG A 50 7.39 -4.45 -3.22
N ARG A 51 7.95 -4.74 -4.40
CA ARG A 51 7.20 -5.30 -5.54
C ARG A 51 8.00 -6.36 -6.29
N ARG A 52 7.35 -7.46 -6.67
CA ARG A 52 7.95 -8.53 -7.49
C ARG A 52 7.62 -8.38 -8.97
N TYR A 53 8.45 -8.97 -9.85
CA TYR A 53 8.34 -8.82 -11.31
C TYR A 53 6.94 -9.08 -11.88
N SER A 54 6.22 -10.10 -11.38
CA SER A 54 4.87 -10.41 -11.87
C SER A 54 3.84 -9.31 -11.58
N GLU A 55 4.04 -8.49 -10.55
CA GLU A 55 3.18 -7.34 -10.25
C GLU A 55 3.44 -6.18 -11.22
N PHE A 56 4.70 -5.99 -11.66
CA PHE A 56 5.01 -5.06 -12.75
C PHE A 56 4.36 -5.50 -14.07
N VAL A 57 4.31 -6.81 -14.36
CA VAL A 57 3.59 -7.35 -15.52
C VAL A 57 2.10 -7.02 -15.45
N TRP A 58 1.46 -7.20 -14.29
CA TRP A 58 0.09 -6.76 -14.05
C TRP A 58 -0.09 -5.24 -14.24
N LEU A 59 0.79 -4.42 -13.65
CA LEU A 59 0.73 -2.96 -13.78
C LEU A 59 0.83 -2.52 -15.24
N ARG A 60 1.78 -3.08 -16.00
CA ARG A 60 1.93 -2.78 -17.44
C ARG A 60 0.67 -3.17 -18.22
N HIS A 61 0.05 -4.31 -17.91
CA HIS A 61 -1.20 -4.73 -18.52
C HIS A 61 -2.32 -3.71 -18.24
N LYS A 62 -2.49 -3.31 -16.97
CA LYS A 62 -3.53 -2.38 -16.55
C LYS A 62 -3.36 -0.95 -17.10
N LEU A 63 -2.12 -0.47 -17.20
CA LEU A 63 -1.83 0.79 -17.88
C LEU A 63 -2.06 0.71 -19.40
N GLN A 64 -1.85 -0.45 -20.04
CA GLN A 64 -2.15 -0.65 -21.46
C GLN A 64 -3.65 -0.69 -21.75
N GLU A 65 -4.46 -1.32 -20.89
CA GLU A 65 -5.93 -1.30 -20.98
C GLU A 65 -6.48 0.14 -21.05
N ASN A 66 -5.91 1.06 -20.28
CA ASN A 66 -6.30 2.47 -20.26
C ASN A 66 -5.65 3.33 -21.37
N ALA A 67 -4.73 2.77 -22.16
CA ALA A 67 -3.93 3.50 -23.14
C ALA A 67 -3.72 2.70 -24.44
N LEU A 68 -4.81 2.12 -24.97
CA LEU A 68 -4.80 1.14 -26.07
C LEU A 68 -4.03 1.56 -27.33
N LEU A 69 -3.94 2.86 -27.63
CA LEU A 69 -3.24 3.40 -28.81
C LEU A 69 -1.80 3.86 -28.53
N MET A 70 -1.29 3.70 -27.30
CA MET A 70 0.05 4.11 -26.91
C MET A 70 0.99 2.93 -26.71
N ASP A 71 2.20 3.02 -27.27
CA ASP A 71 3.30 2.14 -26.92
C ASP A 71 3.74 2.39 -25.46
N LEU A 72 3.39 1.46 -24.57
CA LEU A 72 3.93 1.45 -23.22
C LEU A 72 5.40 1.02 -23.20
N PRO A 73 6.23 1.62 -22.33
CA PRO A 73 7.57 1.14 -22.02
C PRO A 73 7.58 -0.38 -21.82
N LYS A 74 8.54 -1.07 -22.43
CA LYS A 74 8.68 -2.52 -22.30
C LYS A 74 9.29 -2.83 -20.93
N LEU A 75 8.78 -3.85 -20.26
CA LEU A 75 9.46 -4.41 -19.10
C LEU A 75 10.75 -5.12 -19.55
N PRO A 76 11.75 -5.27 -18.67
CA PRO A 76 12.87 -6.16 -18.94
C PRO A 76 12.33 -7.57 -19.21
N PRO A 77 12.95 -8.35 -20.13
CA PRO A 77 12.38 -9.61 -20.56
C PRO A 77 12.11 -10.56 -19.38
N GLY A 78 10.95 -11.20 -19.42
CA GLY A 78 10.65 -12.37 -18.60
C GLY A 78 11.46 -13.55 -19.14
N THR A 79 12.79 -13.51 -18.96
CA THR A 79 13.67 -14.53 -19.53
C THR A 79 13.30 -15.91 -18.97
N PRO A 80 13.11 -16.93 -19.82
CA PRO A 80 12.88 -18.30 -19.34
C PRO A 80 14.09 -18.86 -18.57
N PHE A 81 15.26 -18.22 -18.75
CA PHE A 81 16.51 -18.48 -18.03
C PHE A 81 16.76 -17.49 -16.87
N PHE A 82 15.74 -16.75 -16.39
CA PHE A 82 15.90 -15.94 -15.19
C PHE A 82 16.27 -16.83 -14.00
N SER A 83 17.31 -16.46 -13.28
CA SER A 83 17.76 -17.18 -12.09
C SER A 83 17.92 -16.18 -10.96
N SER A 84 17.16 -16.36 -9.88
CA SER A 84 17.28 -15.56 -8.65
C SER A 84 18.64 -15.71 -7.97
N ARG A 85 19.40 -16.75 -8.32
CA ARG A 85 20.78 -16.99 -7.84
C ARG A 85 21.84 -16.30 -8.71
N ASN A 86 21.49 -15.80 -9.89
CA ASN A 86 22.42 -15.07 -10.75
C ASN A 86 22.27 -13.56 -10.51
N SER A 87 23.25 -12.95 -9.85
CA SER A 87 23.25 -11.52 -9.53
C SER A 87 23.20 -10.62 -10.77
N SER A 88 23.74 -11.05 -11.93
CA SER A 88 23.63 -10.26 -13.16
C SER A 88 22.21 -10.21 -13.70
N HIS A 89 21.50 -11.35 -13.71
CA HIS A 89 20.08 -11.40 -14.11
C HIS A 89 19.19 -10.58 -13.17
N VAL A 90 19.48 -10.60 -11.87
CA VAL A 90 18.77 -9.80 -10.86
C VAL A 90 19.01 -8.30 -11.08
N ALA A 91 20.26 -7.89 -11.31
CA ALA A 91 20.63 -6.49 -11.52
C ALA A 91 20.14 -5.92 -12.88
N GLU A 92 20.21 -6.71 -13.95
CA GLU A 92 19.67 -6.32 -15.27
C GLU A 92 18.15 -6.12 -15.19
N ARG A 93 17.43 -7.05 -14.55
CA ARG A 93 15.99 -6.89 -14.29
C ARG A 93 15.73 -5.65 -13.45
N MET A 94 16.46 -5.43 -12.36
CA MET A 94 16.31 -4.26 -11.49
C MET A 94 16.43 -2.95 -12.28
N LYS A 95 17.47 -2.82 -13.11
CA LYS A 95 17.69 -1.67 -13.99
C LYS A 95 16.53 -1.46 -14.97
N GLY A 96 16.08 -2.52 -15.64
CA GLY A 96 14.95 -2.42 -16.58
C GLY A 96 13.62 -2.07 -15.89
N LEU A 97 13.41 -2.52 -14.64
CA LEU A 97 12.24 -2.13 -13.84
C LEU A 97 12.27 -0.65 -13.46
N GLN A 98 13.44 -0.10 -13.13
CA GLN A 98 13.60 1.34 -12.91
C GLN A 98 13.30 2.14 -14.18
N GLN A 99 13.92 1.77 -15.30
CA GLN A 99 13.70 2.42 -16.61
C GLN A 99 12.23 2.39 -17.05
N PHE A 100 11.51 1.30 -16.75
CA PHE A 100 10.07 1.21 -16.97
C PHE A 100 9.31 2.25 -16.15
N LEU A 101 9.60 2.39 -14.85
CA LEU A 101 8.92 3.37 -13.98
C LEU A 101 9.28 4.81 -14.33
N GLU A 102 10.55 5.11 -14.62
CA GLU A 102 11.00 6.44 -15.08
C GLU A 102 10.18 6.87 -16.32
N ALA A 103 10.09 6.01 -17.33
CA ALA A 103 9.37 6.29 -18.57
C ALA A 103 7.82 6.33 -18.39
N VAL A 104 7.27 5.63 -17.39
CA VAL A 104 5.84 5.74 -17.01
C VAL A 104 5.56 7.06 -16.30
N LEU A 105 6.40 7.45 -15.33
CA LEU A 105 6.21 8.65 -14.51
C LEU A 105 6.39 9.97 -15.27
N GLN A 106 7.11 9.95 -16.40
CA GLN A 106 7.21 11.08 -17.34
C GLN A 106 5.88 11.39 -18.06
N ARG A 107 4.94 10.43 -18.17
CA ARG A 107 3.70 10.59 -18.94
C ARG A 107 2.50 10.86 -18.03
N THR A 108 2.00 12.09 -18.06
CA THR A 108 0.86 12.54 -17.23
C THR A 108 -0.40 11.68 -17.35
N LEU A 109 -0.65 11.07 -18.51
CA LEU A 109 -1.77 10.14 -18.70
C LEU A 109 -1.73 8.97 -17.69
N PHE A 110 -0.57 8.36 -17.48
CA PHE A 110 -0.45 7.25 -16.51
C PHE A 110 -0.57 7.70 -15.07
N LEU A 111 -0.27 8.97 -14.77
CA LEU A 111 -0.45 9.56 -13.45
C LEU A 111 -1.92 9.76 -13.05
N SER A 112 -2.86 9.56 -13.97
CA SER A 112 -4.30 9.52 -13.67
C SER A 112 -4.79 8.13 -13.22
N ASP A 113 -4.00 7.07 -13.41
CA ASP A 113 -4.40 5.70 -13.06
C ASP A 113 -4.17 5.42 -11.56
N SER A 114 -5.25 5.18 -10.83
CA SER A 114 -5.21 4.87 -9.40
C SER A 114 -4.39 3.61 -9.07
N ARG A 115 -4.28 2.66 -10.00
CA ARG A 115 -3.51 1.42 -9.82
C ARG A 115 -2.01 1.69 -9.80
N LEU A 116 -1.52 2.71 -10.53
CA LEU A 116 -0.13 3.17 -10.44
C LEU A 116 0.17 3.76 -9.06
N HIS A 117 -0.73 4.59 -8.52
CA HIS A 117 -0.58 5.17 -7.18
C HIS A 117 -0.61 4.11 -6.07
N LEU A 118 -1.55 3.17 -6.14
CA LEU A 118 -1.60 2.04 -5.20
C LEU A 118 -0.34 1.17 -5.28
N PHE A 119 0.17 0.91 -6.49
CA PHE A 119 1.38 0.12 -6.70
C PHE A 119 2.64 0.78 -6.11
N LEU A 120 2.77 2.10 -6.23
CA LEU A 120 3.94 2.88 -5.79
C LEU A 120 3.87 3.41 -4.35
N GLN A 121 2.67 3.51 -3.76
CA GLN A 121 2.47 4.19 -2.47
C GLN A 121 1.68 3.38 -1.42
N SER A 122 1.35 2.12 -1.70
CA SER A 122 0.71 1.22 -0.72
C SER A 122 1.31 -0.20 -0.74
N GLU A 123 1.17 -0.92 0.37
CA GLU A 123 1.54 -2.34 0.52
C GLU A 123 0.41 -3.31 0.10
N LEU A 124 -0.58 -2.84 -0.67
CA LEU A 124 -1.68 -3.70 -1.12
C LEU A 124 -1.20 -4.72 -2.16
N SER A 125 -1.64 -5.98 -2.01
CA SER A 125 -1.48 -7.00 -3.06
C SER A 125 -2.29 -6.66 -4.32
N VAL A 126 -1.89 -7.20 -5.47
CA VAL A 126 -2.54 -6.99 -6.78
C VAL A 126 -4.08 -7.10 -6.73
N GLY A 127 -4.63 -8.16 -6.13
CA GLY A 127 -6.08 -8.33 -6.02
C GLY A 127 -6.76 -7.24 -5.17
N ARG A 128 -6.09 -6.74 -4.11
CA ARG A 128 -6.60 -5.63 -3.29
C ARG A 128 -6.43 -4.28 -3.96
N MET A 129 -5.41 -4.10 -4.80
CA MET A 129 -5.25 -2.89 -5.62
C MET A 129 -6.35 -2.80 -6.68
N GLU A 130 -6.61 -3.91 -7.39
CA GLU A 130 -7.69 -4.01 -8.38
C GLU A 130 -9.04 -3.69 -7.74
N ALA A 131 -9.41 -4.40 -6.67
CA ALA A 131 -10.67 -4.16 -5.95
C ALA A 131 -10.80 -2.71 -5.44
N CYS A 132 -9.71 -2.11 -4.94
CA CYS A 132 -9.73 -0.72 -4.47
C CYS A 132 -9.92 0.28 -5.61
N SER A 133 -9.27 0.05 -6.76
CA SER A 133 -9.42 0.88 -7.96
C SER A 133 -10.83 0.83 -8.57
N GLN A 134 -11.56 -0.27 -8.34
CA GLN A 134 -12.94 -0.48 -8.77
C GLN A 134 -13.99 -0.06 -7.71
N GLY A 135 -13.57 0.45 -6.55
CA GLY A 135 -14.49 0.84 -5.47
C GLY A 135 -15.10 -0.33 -4.69
N LEU A 136 -14.54 -1.54 -4.82
CA LEU A 136 -15.01 -2.78 -4.18
C LEU A 136 -14.41 -3.02 -2.78
N THR A 137 -13.66 -2.07 -2.23
CA THR A 137 -13.07 -2.12 -0.88
C THR A 137 -13.79 -1.18 0.09
N ARG A 138 -13.81 -1.52 1.39
CA ARG A 138 -14.35 -0.65 2.46
C ARG A 138 -13.54 0.64 2.71
N TYR A 139 -12.38 0.77 2.08
CA TYR A 139 -11.49 1.91 2.16
C TYR A 139 -11.22 2.49 0.77
N THR A 140 -10.93 3.78 0.71
CA THR A 140 -10.56 4.52 -0.50
C THR A 140 -9.08 4.36 -0.84
N ILE A 141 -8.70 4.74 -2.06
CA ILE A 141 -7.30 4.82 -2.51
C ILE A 141 -6.46 5.69 -1.57
N ALA A 142 -6.99 6.84 -1.15
CA ALA A 142 -6.34 7.76 -0.21
C ALA A 142 -6.06 7.09 1.14
N GLN A 143 -7.06 6.40 1.71
CA GLN A 143 -6.90 5.66 2.96
C GLN A 143 -5.84 4.56 2.84
N ALA A 144 -5.83 3.78 1.74
CA ALA A 144 -4.82 2.75 1.52
C ALA A 144 -3.38 3.29 1.50
N ILE A 145 -3.17 4.45 0.84
CA ILE A 145 -1.85 5.09 0.71
C ILE A 145 -1.39 5.71 2.04
N LEU A 146 -2.31 6.32 2.79
CA LEU A 146 -2.04 6.93 4.09
C LEU A 146 -1.81 5.88 5.20
N SER A 147 -2.64 4.82 5.28
CA SER A 147 -2.42 3.72 6.23
C SER A 147 -1.06 3.04 6.03
N SER A 148 -0.58 2.96 4.79
CA SER A 148 0.77 2.45 4.46
C SER A 148 1.91 3.37 4.92
N ALA A 149 1.64 4.51 5.57
CA ALA A 149 2.65 5.32 6.26
C ALA A 149 2.81 4.90 7.74
N HIS A 150 1.73 4.47 8.38
CA HIS A 150 1.72 4.17 9.82
C HIS A 150 2.40 2.84 10.16
N ASN A 151 2.43 1.89 9.21
CA ASN A 151 3.17 0.62 9.37
C ASN A 151 4.70 0.77 9.36
N VAL A 152 5.24 1.98 9.16
CA VAL A 152 6.70 2.25 9.15
C VAL A 152 7.24 2.57 10.55
N SER A 153 6.36 2.70 11.57
CA SER A 153 6.72 3.16 12.92
C SER A 153 6.64 2.09 14.01
N HIS A 154 7.21 0.90 13.78
CA HIS A 154 7.59 0.00 14.87
C HIS A 154 8.98 -0.63 14.62
N PRO A 155 10.02 -0.27 15.41
CA PRO A 155 11.24 -1.05 15.50
C PRO A 155 10.94 -2.42 16.14
N PRO A 156 11.63 -3.51 15.75
CA PRO A 156 11.36 -4.86 16.26
C PRO A 156 11.94 -5.12 17.67
N TYR A 157 11.94 -4.11 18.56
CA TYR A 157 12.34 -4.21 19.97
C TYR A 157 11.59 -3.17 20.82
N GLY A 158 10.65 -3.64 21.64
CA GLY A 158 9.84 -2.87 22.59
C GLY A 158 8.82 -3.81 23.25
N PRO A 159 8.56 -3.72 24.57
CA PRO A 159 8.19 -4.89 25.36
C PRO A 159 6.72 -5.31 25.23
N GLU A 160 6.49 -6.60 25.44
CA GLU A 160 5.17 -7.16 25.71
C GLU A 160 4.62 -6.58 27.02
N THR A 161 3.72 -5.61 26.93
CA THR A 161 2.81 -5.31 28.04
C THR A 161 1.80 -6.44 28.12
N ARG A 162 1.95 -7.28 29.14
CA ARG A 162 0.89 -8.18 29.57
C ARG A 162 -0.23 -7.31 30.13
N ASP A 163 -1.43 -7.51 29.59
CA ASP A 163 -2.64 -6.99 30.22
C ASP A 163 -2.91 -7.88 31.44
N ASP A 164 -2.41 -7.45 32.61
CA ASP A 164 -2.85 -7.98 33.90
C ASP A 164 -4.08 -7.17 34.34
N ASP A 165 -5.25 -7.81 34.34
CA ASP A 165 -6.48 -7.26 34.90
C ASP A 165 -6.32 -7.04 36.42
N ASP A 166 -6.49 -5.80 36.90
CA ASP A 166 -6.70 -5.54 38.34
C ASP A 166 -7.77 -4.46 38.54
N ASP A 167 -8.90 -4.91 39.06
CA ASP A 167 -10.14 -4.18 39.29
C ASP A 167 -10.10 -3.54 40.70
N ASN A 168 -10.10 -2.20 40.83
CA ASN A 168 -10.53 -1.62 42.12
C ASN A 168 -11.06 -0.17 42.10
N SER A 169 -12.36 -0.09 42.38
CA SER A 169 -13.12 0.94 43.13
C SER A 169 -13.05 2.45 42.79
N SER A 170 -14.26 2.93 42.47
CA SER A 170 -14.92 4.09 43.09
C SER A 170 -14.56 5.50 42.65
N SER A 171 -15.49 6.10 41.89
CA SER A 171 -15.84 7.51 42.04
C SER A 171 -17.37 7.63 41.96
N ASN A 172 -17.99 7.96 43.08
CA ASN A 172 -19.44 8.16 43.18
C ASN A 172 -19.84 9.44 42.45
N SER A 173 -21.02 9.42 41.84
CA SER A 173 -21.77 10.65 41.55
C SER A 173 -23.25 10.38 41.77
N ASP A 174 -23.78 10.88 42.88
CA ASP A 174 -25.19 10.79 43.22
C ASP A 174 -26.04 11.69 42.30
N CYS A 175 -27.21 11.19 41.90
CA CYS A 175 -28.28 12.04 41.39
C CYS A 175 -29.65 11.47 41.77
N ASP A 176 -30.18 11.95 42.89
CA ASP A 176 -31.56 11.71 43.32
C ASP A 176 -32.58 12.28 42.32
N SER A 177 -33.72 11.61 42.21
CA SER A 177 -35.00 12.22 41.82
C SER A 177 -36.16 11.36 42.33
N ASP A 178 -36.87 11.88 43.34
CA ASP A 178 -38.12 11.32 43.87
C ASP A 178 -39.22 11.20 42.79
N CYS A 179 -40.12 10.21 42.90
CA CYS A 179 -41.46 10.44 43.49
C CYS A 179 -42.48 9.27 43.34
N GLU A 180 -43.42 9.20 44.30
CA GLU A 180 -44.79 8.63 44.24
C GLU A 180 -45.07 7.10 44.08
N ARG A 181 -45.09 6.40 45.23
CA ARG A 181 -46.31 5.86 45.90
C ARG A 181 -47.19 4.73 45.29
N CYS A 182 -47.09 3.55 45.91
CA CYS A 182 -48.10 2.50 46.24
C CYS A 182 -49.42 2.30 45.44
N VAL A 183 -49.54 1.19 44.68
CA VAL A 183 -50.64 0.16 44.70
C VAL A 183 -50.11 -1.17 44.09
N GLY A 184 -50.47 -2.42 44.48
CA GLY A 184 -51.10 -2.90 45.72
C GLY A 184 -52.01 -4.16 45.67
N GLY A 185 -51.48 -5.40 45.47
CA GLY A 185 -52.19 -6.67 45.84
C GLY A 185 -52.22 -7.86 44.84
N GLY A 186 -51.78 -9.06 45.30
CA GLY A 186 -52.12 -10.40 44.77
C GLY A 186 -51.53 -10.84 43.40
N GLY A 187 -51.29 -12.12 43.09
CA GLY A 187 -51.37 -13.35 43.90
C GLY A 187 -51.63 -14.61 43.05
N ARG A 188 -50.77 -15.64 43.16
CA ARG A 188 -50.87 -17.02 42.57
C ARG A 188 -50.71 -17.07 41.03
N ARG A 189 -49.83 -17.89 40.45
CA ARG A 189 -49.73 -19.38 40.45
C ARG A 189 -50.94 -20.09 39.86
N GLN A 190 -50.84 -20.43 38.57
CA GLN A 190 -50.80 -21.83 38.13
C GLN A 190 -49.79 -21.95 36.98
#